data_AF-A0A1E1WXP5-F1
#
_entry.id   AF-A0A1E1WXP5-F1
#
_cell.length_a   1.000
_cell.length_b   1.000
_cell.length_c   1.000
_cell.angle_alpha   90.00
_cell.angle_beta   90.00
_cell.angle_gamma   90.00
#
_symmetry.space_group_name_H-M   'P 1'
#
loop_
_entity.id
_entity.type
_entity.pdbx_description
1 polymer ?
#
loop_
_entity_poly.entity_id
_entity_poly.type
_entity_poly.pdbx_seq_one_letter_code
_entity_poly.pdbx_strand_id
1 'polypeptide(L)'
;DKWLQGHKLPQFSEKVQPLLQGSCLSWEQHHRLAKQFRREIIDFLNKHNLIRDASSGGRRWKYHYLGLTVSSQYPRFQWDFRGSRASHNEHMSA
;
A
#
# COMPACT_ATOMS: atom_id res chain seq x y z
N ASP A 1 -8.79 2.30 20.27
CA ASP A 1 -8.57 1.37 19.14
C ASP A 1 -7.22 1.52 18.49
N LYS A 2 -6.36 0.54 18.73
CA LYS A 2 -4.92 0.65 18.56
C LYS A 2 -4.38 -0.66 17.96
N TRP A 3 -5.06 -1.22 16.97
CA TRP A 3 -4.76 -2.54 16.39
C TRP A 3 -3.34 -2.64 15.78
N LEU A 4 -2.78 -1.51 15.30
CA LEU A 4 -1.37 -1.40 14.92
C LEU A 4 -0.51 -0.68 15.97
N GLN A 5 -1.02 -0.19 17.11
CA GLN A 5 -0.12 0.48 18.05
C GLN A 5 0.79 -0.55 18.72
N GLY A 6 2.08 -0.40 18.45
CA GLY A 6 3.12 -1.37 18.78
C GLY A 6 3.72 -2.01 17.53
N HIS A 7 2.95 -2.12 16.46
CA HIS A 7 3.38 -2.66 15.17
C HIS A 7 3.46 -1.52 14.15
N LYS A 8 4.61 -0.85 14.08
CA LYS A 8 4.93 -0.04 12.89
C LYS A 8 4.84 -0.95 11.67
N LEU A 9 4.40 -0.40 10.54
CA LEU A 9 4.53 -1.12 9.26
C LEU A 9 5.97 -1.61 9.13
N PRO A 10 6.18 -2.84 8.64
CA PRO A 10 7.52 -3.36 8.46
C PRO A 10 8.24 -2.47 7.45
N GLN A 11 9.57 -2.45 7.55
CA GLN A 11 10.36 -1.94 6.44
C GLN A 11 10.16 -2.88 5.25
N PHE A 12 9.35 -2.44 4.28
CA PHE A 12 9.12 -3.17 3.04
C PHE A 12 10.42 -3.26 2.23
N SER A 13 10.54 -4.31 1.42
CA SER A 13 11.75 -4.57 0.65
C SER A 13 12.09 -3.41 -0.29
N GLU A 14 13.39 -3.23 -0.56
CA GLU A 14 13.88 -2.20 -1.49
C GLU A 14 13.23 -2.32 -2.89
N LYS A 15 12.85 -3.55 -3.27
CA LYS A 15 12.20 -3.84 -4.55
C LYS A 15 10.85 -3.14 -4.70
N VAL A 16 10.07 -2.99 -3.63
CA VAL A 16 8.74 -2.35 -3.68
C VAL A 16 8.78 -0.84 -3.39
N GLN A 17 9.93 -0.30 -2.99
CA GLN A 17 10.09 1.13 -2.75
C GLN A 17 9.70 2.01 -3.95
N PRO A 18 10.01 1.67 -5.22
CA PRO A 18 9.55 2.45 -6.35
C PRO A 18 8.02 2.58 -6.43
N LEU A 19 7.28 1.53 -6.05
CA LEU A 19 5.82 1.56 -5.99
C LEU A 19 5.32 2.44 -4.83
N LEU A 20 5.95 2.31 -3.65
CA LEU A 20 5.60 3.06 -2.45
C LEU A 20 5.89 4.56 -2.55
N GLN A 21 6.97 4.92 -3.24
CA GLN A 21 7.39 6.31 -3.46
C GLN A 21 6.66 6.95 -4.65
N GLY A 22 5.81 6.21 -5.37
CA GLY A 22 5.07 6.70 -6.53
C GLY A 22 5.95 7.00 -7.74
N SER A 23 6.98 6.18 -7.96
CA SER A 23 7.81 6.28 -9.17
C SER A 23 6.97 6.02 -10.43
N CYS A 24 7.39 6.61 -11.55
CA CYS A 24 6.84 6.29 -12.86
C CYS A 24 7.21 4.84 -13.22
N LEU A 25 6.22 3.95 -13.12
CA LEU A 25 6.38 2.52 -13.43
C LEU A 25 5.55 2.17 -14.66
N SER A 26 6.05 1.26 -15.49
CA SER A 26 5.23 0.64 -16.54
C SER A 26 4.09 -0.17 -15.90
N TRP A 27 3.05 -0.48 -16.67
CA TRP A 27 1.95 -1.33 -16.19
C TRP A 27 2.46 -2.67 -15.64
N GLU A 28 3.39 -3.31 -16.36
CA GLU A 28 3.98 -4.58 -15.96
C GLU A 28 4.79 -4.47 -14.66
N GLN A 29 5.59 -3.41 -14.53
CA GLN A 29 6.36 -3.13 -13.31
C GLN A 29 5.44 -2.85 -12.13
N HIS A 30 4.42 -2.01 -12.31
CA HIS A 30 3.43 -1.71 -11.30
C HIS A 30 2.72 -2.98 -10.84
N HIS A 31 2.22 -3.79 -11.76
CA HIS A 31 1.54 -5.06 -11.44
C HIS A 31 2.46 -6.02 -10.68
N ARG A 32 3.71 -6.18 -11.14
CA ARG A 32 4.71 -7.03 -10.48
C ARG A 32 5.00 -6.54 -9.05
N LEU A 33 5.25 -5.25 -8.88
CA LEU A 33 5.57 -4.66 -7.58
C LEU A 33 4.37 -4.66 -6.64
N ALA A 34 3.14 -4.42 -7.15
CA ALA A 34 1.92 -4.49 -6.35
C ALA A 34 1.66 -5.91 -5.84
N LYS A 35 1.90 -6.93 -6.69
CA LYS A 35 1.84 -8.34 -6.29
C LYS A 35 2.88 -8.66 -5.21
N GLN A 36 4.09 -8.14 -5.33
CA GLN A 36 5.13 -8.33 -4.33
C GLN A 36 4.79 -7.62 -3.01
N PHE A 37 4.36 -6.36 -3.08
CA PHE A 37 3.93 -5.58 -1.91
C PHE A 37 2.79 -6.25 -1.17
N ARG A 38 1.80 -6.79 -1.89
CA ARG A 38 0.70 -7.56 -1.31
C ARG A 38 1.20 -8.78 -0.55
N ARG A 39 2.18 -9.52 -1.07
CA ARG A 39 2.78 -10.67 -0.38
C ARG A 39 3.47 -10.24 0.91
N GLU A 40 4.29 -9.19 0.86
CA GLU A 40 4.99 -8.68 2.05
C GLU A 40 4.04 -8.21 3.14
N ILE A 41 2.94 -7.55 2.76
CA ILE A 41 1.86 -7.21 3.70
C ILE A 41 1.25 -8.47 4.32
N ILE A 42 0.88 -9.46 3.50
CA ILE A 42 0.26 -10.70 3.99
C ILE A 42 1.20 -11.44 4.94
N ASP A 43 2.48 -11.54 4.58
CA ASP A 43 3.49 -12.20 5.41
C ASP A 43 3.67 -11.49 6.75
N PHE A 44 3.70 -10.16 6.76
CA PHE A 44 3.72 -9.38 8.00
C PHE A 44 2.48 -9.64 8.87
N LEU A 45 1.29 -9.58 8.27
CA LEU A 45 0.04 -9.78 9.00
C LEU A 45 -0.06 -11.20 9.57
N ASN A 46 0.42 -12.20 8.84
CA ASN A 46 0.51 -13.58 9.28
C ASN A 46 1.54 -13.77 10.39
N LYS A 47 2.76 -13.23 10.21
CA LYS A 47 3.84 -13.31 11.20
C LYS A 47 3.44 -12.75 12.56
N HIS A 48 2.66 -11.69 12.58
CA HIS A 48 2.18 -11.05 13.80
C HIS A 48 0.77 -11.49 14.22
N ASN A 49 0.18 -12.50 13.55
CA ASN A 49 -1.18 -13.01 13.82
C ASN A 49 -2.27 -11.90 13.85
N LEU A 50 -2.10 -10.85 13.05
CA LEU A 50 -2.92 -9.64 13.13
C LEU A 50 -4.32 -9.83 12.53
N ILE A 51 -4.50 -10.80 11.62
CA ILE A 51 -5.78 -11.14 10.97
C ILE A 51 -6.29 -12.51 11.44
N ARG A 52 -6.23 -12.78 12.74
CA ARG A 52 -6.82 -14.01 13.32
C ARG A 52 -8.27 -13.86 13.78
N ASP A 53 -8.97 -12.83 13.31
CA ASP A 53 -10.35 -12.56 13.74
C ASP A 53 -11.37 -13.49 13.10
N ALA A 54 -12.27 -13.98 13.94
CA ALA A 54 -13.42 -14.78 13.56
C ALA A 54 -14.55 -13.96 12.91
N SER A 55 -14.62 -12.64 13.15
CA SER A 55 -15.67 -11.78 12.61
C SER A 55 -15.26 -11.10 11.30
N SER A 56 -16.16 -11.12 10.32
CA SER A 56 -15.98 -10.43 9.03
C SER A 56 -15.87 -8.91 9.19
N GLY A 57 -16.61 -8.33 10.15
CA GLY A 57 -16.57 -6.91 10.47
C GLY A 57 -15.22 -6.45 11.03
N GLY A 58 -14.66 -7.19 12.00
CA GLY A 58 -13.34 -6.91 12.56
C GLY A 58 -12.25 -6.99 11.49
N ARG A 59 -12.29 -8.03 10.64
CA ARG A 59 -11.37 -8.17 9.51
C ARG A 59 -11.46 -7.01 8.52
N ARG A 60 -12.67 -6.55 8.17
CA ARG A 60 -12.88 -5.40 7.28
C ARG A 60 -12.29 -4.12 7.88
N TRP A 61 -12.54 -3.87 9.16
CA TRP A 61 -12.01 -2.70 9.85
C TRP A 61 -10.48 -2.71 9.92
N LYS A 62 -9.87 -3.88 10.15
CA LYS A 62 -8.43 -4.09 10.12
C LYS A 62 -7.81 -3.77 8.76
N TYR A 63 -8.37 -4.31 7.67
CA TYR A 63 -7.88 -3.98 6.33
C TYR A 63 -8.06 -2.49 6.00
N HIS A 64 -9.16 -1.88 6.43
CA HIS A 64 -9.38 -0.44 6.26
C HIS A 64 -8.31 0.38 6.99
N TYR A 65 -8.05 0.07 8.26
CA TYR A 65 -7.04 0.75 9.06
C TYR A 65 -5.61 0.53 8.54
N LEU A 66 -5.32 -0.65 8.00
CA LEU A 66 -4.07 -0.94 7.29
C LEU A 66 -3.90 -0.02 6.07
N GLY A 67 -4.95 0.12 5.26
CA GLY A 67 -4.95 1.02 4.11
C GLY A 67 -4.67 2.46 4.52
N LEU A 68 -5.36 2.96 5.55
CA LEU A 68 -5.13 4.31 6.10
C LEU A 68 -3.68 4.50 6.58
N THR A 69 -3.12 3.50 7.26
CA THR A 69 -1.74 3.56 7.75
C THR A 69 -0.73 3.58 6.61
N VAL A 70 -0.92 2.73 5.60
CA VAL A 70 -0.07 2.70 4.39
C VAL A 70 -0.15 4.04 3.66
N SER A 71 -1.35 4.57 3.43
CA SER A 71 -1.53 5.88 2.78
C SER A 71 -0.92 7.03 3.58
N SER A 72 -0.95 6.96 4.91
CA SER A 72 -0.31 7.97 5.77
C SER A 72 1.22 7.92 5.71
N GLN A 73 1.84 6.74 5.59
CA GLN A 73 3.30 6.60 5.50
C GLN A 73 3.82 6.81 4.08
N TYR A 74 3.03 6.42 3.09
CA TYR A 74 3.37 6.46 1.68
C TYR A 74 2.30 7.24 0.91
N PRO A 75 2.28 8.58 1.01
CA PRO A 75 1.24 9.41 0.40
C PRO A 75 1.26 9.37 -1.13
N ARG A 76 2.38 8.98 -1.73
CA ARG A 76 2.55 8.83 -3.18
C ARG A 76 2.20 7.43 -3.69
N PHE A 77 1.91 6.50 -2.79
CA PHE A 77 1.55 5.14 -3.15
C PHE A 77 0.22 5.10 -3.89
N GLN A 78 0.19 4.41 -5.03
CA GLN A 78 -1.02 4.16 -5.80
C GLN A 78 -1.22 2.65 -5.95
N TRP A 79 -2.26 2.13 -5.27
CA TRP A 79 -2.59 0.71 -5.32
C TRP A 79 -3.06 0.27 -6.70
N ASP A 80 -3.89 1.09 -7.34
CA ASP A 80 -4.37 0.85 -8.69
C ASP A 80 -3.43 1.54 -9.69
N PHE A 81 -3.04 0.82 -10.74
CA PHE A 81 -2.33 1.43 -11.85
C PHE A 81 -3.26 2.42 -12.55
N ARG A 82 -3.00 3.72 -12.41
CA ARG A 82 -3.78 4.76 -13.09
C ARG A 82 -3.27 5.11 -14.49
N GLY A 83 -2.33 4.34 -15.05
CA GLY A 83 -1.61 4.76 -16.25
C GLY A 83 -0.72 5.96 -15.95
N SER A 84 0.06 6.40 -16.94
CA SER A 84 0.64 7.74 -16.93
C SER A 84 -0.49 8.77 -16.87
N ARG A 85 -0.95 9.08 -15.65
CA ARG A 85 -1.44 10.39 -15.28
C ARG A 85 -0.39 11.07 -14.41
N ALA A 86 0.89 10.84 -14.73
CA ALA A 86 1.92 11.80 -14.41
C ALA A 86 1.51 13.11 -15.10
N SER A 87 0.92 14.01 -14.32
CA SER A 87 0.83 15.45 -14.56
C SER A 87 0.59 15.87 -16.02
N HIS A 88 -0.67 15.88 -16.46
CA HIS A 88 -1.10 16.83 -17.49
C HIS A 88 -1.91 17.92 -16.77
N ASN A 89 -1.21 18.69 -15.94
CA ASN A 89 -1.70 19.96 -15.39
C ASN A 89 -0.62 21.04 -15.57
N GLU A 90 0.11 20.97 -16.68
CA GLU A 90 0.91 22.08 -17.18
C GLU A 90 0.07 22.87 -18.20
N HIS A 91 -0.12 24.15 -17.89
CA HIS A 91 -0.54 25.22 -18.79
C HIS A 91 -1.90 25.09 -19.50
N MET A 92 -2.96 25.50 -18.80
CA MET A 92 -3.97 26.36 -19.42
C MET A 92 -3.76 27.78 -18.91
N SER A 93 -2.94 28.53 -19.64
CA SER A 93 -3.01 29.98 -19.71
C SER A 93 -2.95 30.32 -21.19
N ALA A 94 -4.12 30.60 -21.74
CA ALA A 94 -4.32 31.25 -23.03
C ALA A 94 -5.24 32.45 -22.77
#